data_AF-A0A2W6SFK2-F1
#
_entry.id   AF-A0A2W6SFK2-F1
#
_cell.length_a   1.000
_cell.length_b   1.000
_cell.length_c   1.000
_cell.angle_alpha   90.00
_cell.angle_beta   90.00
_cell.angle_gamma   90.00
#
_symmetry.space_group_name_H-M   'P 1'
#
loop_
_entity.id
_entity.type
_entity.pdbx_description
1 polymer ?
#
loop_
_entity_poly.entity_id
_entity_poly.type
_entity_poly.pdbx_seq_one_letter_code
_entity_poly.pdbx_strand_id
1 'polypeptide(L)'
;MTANAALQEPDAAAAIQAITGLAELVFPIFPFTPDALPGNWRDILRAWLLGEPLAQLGAGDPSSTLQFVEGGLVYRLPWAMEAIRVRGIANGDAIGDFALDDFELGLAVAAVETGTVNRSAAILIQAGFTSRLAAIKAVTDTGADFATLGELQAWLGSDVVQAFDQLADWPTAETKALWREFVASFVPVEKRTWSERRYWAWVKWRDGIVPVAGSALRLKVLDGQRLVAAADGSVMGELQAVLNPAHRGLLRTQVSAEANKVDITYFGPDDLWLA
;
A
#
# COMPACT_ATOMS: atom_id res chain seq x y z
N MET A 1 -0.31 27.25 2.24
CA MET A 1 -1.02 27.16 3.54
C MET A 1 -2.52 26.95 3.39
N THR A 2 -3.32 27.93 2.93
CA THR A 2 -4.79 27.80 2.86
C THR A 2 -5.25 26.54 2.14
N ALA A 3 -4.60 26.20 1.01
CA ALA A 3 -4.85 24.95 0.30
C ALA A 3 -4.58 23.70 1.16
N ASN A 4 -3.46 23.66 1.89
CA ASN A 4 -3.12 22.52 2.75
C ASN A 4 -4.08 22.38 3.93
N ALA A 5 -4.45 23.50 4.58
CA ALA A 5 -5.43 23.50 5.66
C ALA A 5 -6.80 22.99 5.18
N ALA A 6 -7.25 23.41 3.99
CA ALA A 6 -8.48 22.90 3.39
C ALA A 6 -8.42 21.39 3.10
N LEU A 7 -7.26 20.88 2.65
CA LEU A 7 -7.03 19.45 2.41
C LEU A 7 -6.93 18.61 3.70
N GLN A 8 -6.65 19.24 4.85
CA GLN A 8 -6.71 18.58 6.16
C GLN A 8 -8.15 18.42 6.67
N GLU A 9 -9.03 19.38 6.37
CA GLU A 9 -10.46 19.41 6.75
C GLU A 9 -11.40 18.92 5.61
N PRO A 10 -10.94 17.97 4.79
CA PRO A 10 -11.42 17.63 3.43
C PRO A 10 -12.32 18.64 2.67
N ASP A 11 -12.06 19.94 2.76
CA ASP A 11 -12.83 20.98 2.04
C ASP A 11 -12.30 21.13 0.62
N ALA A 12 -12.82 20.29 -0.28
CA ALA A 12 -12.47 20.30 -1.70
C ALA A 12 -12.66 21.66 -2.35
N ALA A 13 -13.72 22.40 -2.00
CA ALA A 13 -14.03 23.68 -2.64
C ALA A 13 -12.99 24.74 -2.25
N ALA A 14 -12.69 24.86 -0.95
CA ALA A 14 -11.67 25.79 -0.46
C ALA A 14 -10.27 25.42 -0.97
N ALA A 15 -9.94 24.12 -1.03
CA ALA A 15 -8.66 23.65 -1.57
C ALA A 15 -8.49 24.04 -3.04
N ILE A 16 -9.49 23.76 -3.88
CA ILE A 16 -9.47 24.10 -5.31
C ILE A 16 -9.37 25.62 -5.50
N GLN A 17 -10.12 26.42 -4.72
CA GLN A 17 -10.06 27.87 -4.79
C GLN A 17 -8.65 28.39 -4.45
N ALA A 18 -8.05 27.89 -3.36
CA ALA A 18 -6.72 28.32 -2.94
C ALA A 18 -5.62 27.91 -3.93
N ILE A 19 -5.69 26.69 -4.49
CA ILE A 19 -4.74 26.22 -5.52
C ILE A 19 -4.91 27.04 -6.81
N THR A 20 -6.15 27.34 -7.21
CA THR A 20 -6.43 28.18 -8.38
C THR A 20 -5.86 29.58 -8.20
N GLY A 21 -6.08 30.22 -7.05
CA GLY A 21 -5.53 31.54 -6.76
C GLY A 21 -4.00 31.56 -6.75
N LEU A 22 -3.36 30.49 -6.27
CA LEU A 22 -1.90 30.36 -6.36
C LEU A 22 -1.44 30.22 -7.82
N ALA A 23 -2.12 29.38 -8.61
CA ALA A 23 -1.83 29.20 -10.04
C ALA A 23 -1.93 30.53 -10.83
N GLU A 24 -2.94 31.36 -10.53
CA GLU A 24 -3.10 32.70 -11.13
C GLU A 24 -1.91 33.63 -10.86
N LEU A 25 -1.31 33.52 -9.68
CA LEU A 25 -0.14 34.32 -9.29
C LEU A 25 1.14 33.83 -9.95
N VAL A 26 1.32 32.51 -10.07
CA VAL A 26 2.60 31.92 -10.51
C VAL A 26 2.69 31.73 -12.01
N PHE A 27 1.61 31.39 -12.72
CA PHE A 27 1.66 31.17 -14.18
C PHE A 27 2.13 32.38 -15.00
N PRO A 28 1.93 33.64 -14.61
CA PRO A 28 2.54 34.78 -15.29
C PRO A 28 4.07 34.91 -15.11
N ILE A 29 4.67 34.17 -14.18
CA ILE A 29 6.07 34.34 -13.77
C ILE A 29 6.92 33.24 -14.43
N PHE A 30 7.91 33.62 -15.23
CA PHE A 30 8.92 32.67 -15.73
C PHE A 30 9.78 32.14 -14.57
N PRO A 31 10.08 30.82 -14.48
CA PRO A 31 9.84 29.75 -15.46
C PRO A 31 8.52 28.97 -15.30
N PHE A 32 7.59 29.43 -14.47
CA PHE A 32 6.35 28.72 -14.15
C PHE A 32 5.24 28.88 -15.19
N THR A 33 5.45 29.71 -16.21
CA THR A 33 4.49 29.91 -17.31
C THR A 33 4.28 28.63 -18.13
N PRO A 34 3.04 28.10 -18.22
CA PRO A 34 2.72 26.95 -19.07
C PRO A 34 2.91 27.27 -20.56
N ASP A 35 3.38 26.28 -21.32
CA ASP A 35 3.54 26.42 -22.79
C ASP A 35 2.19 26.55 -23.50
N ALA A 36 1.18 25.85 -22.98
CA ALA A 36 -0.22 25.96 -23.40
C ALA A 36 -1.06 26.35 -22.18
N LEU A 37 -1.83 27.43 -22.30
CA LEU A 37 -2.78 27.88 -21.28
C LEU A 37 -4.16 28.06 -21.92
N PRO A 38 -5.00 27.01 -21.94
CA PRO A 38 -6.35 27.07 -22.50
C PRO A 38 -7.20 28.16 -21.82
N GLY A 39 -8.14 28.77 -22.56
CA GLY A 39 -9.02 29.81 -22.00
C GLY A 39 -9.85 29.34 -20.78
N ASN A 40 -10.15 28.04 -20.72
CA ASN A 40 -10.86 27.36 -19.64
C ASN A 40 -9.93 26.61 -18.67
N TRP A 41 -8.64 26.98 -18.56
CA TRP A 41 -7.66 26.27 -17.72
C TRP A 41 -8.10 26.09 -16.25
N ARG A 42 -8.90 27.01 -15.71
CA ARG A 42 -9.45 26.91 -14.35
C ARG A 42 -10.42 25.75 -14.20
N ASP A 43 -11.27 25.53 -15.21
CA ASP A 43 -12.19 24.40 -15.24
C ASP A 43 -11.42 23.09 -15.40
N ILE A 44 -10.35 23.09 -16.20
CA ILE A 44 -9.43 21.95 -16.34
C ILE A 44 -8.74 21.65 -15.00
N LEU A 45 -8.22 22.65 -14.29
CA LEU A 45 -7.61 22.48 -12.97
C LEU A 45 -8.64 21.94 -11.96
N ARG A 46 -9.86 22.47 -11.96
CA ARG A 46 -10.95 22.00 -11.09
C ARG A 46 -11.26 20.52 -11.35
N ALA A 47 -11.52 20.15 -12.60
CA ALA A 47 -11.81 18.77 -12.96
C ALA A 47 -10.61 17.84 -12.73
N TRP A 48 -9.39 18.36 -12.92
CA TRP A 48 -8.17 17.65 -12.57
C TRP A 48 -8.13 17.32 -11.08
N LEU A 49 -8.33 18.31 -10.21
CA LEU A 49 -8.32 18.13 -8.75
C LEU A 49 -9.52 17.35 -8.19
N LEU A 50 -10.67 17.38 -8.86
CA LEU A 50 -11.82 16.53 -8.53
C LEU A 50 -11.68 15.10 -9.06
N GLY A 51 -10.62 14.82 -9.83
CA GLY A 51 -10.43 13.52 -10.43
C GLY A 51 -11.43 13.20 -11.55
N GLU A 52 -12.04 14.21 -12.14
CA GLU A 52 -13.04 14.04 -13.20
C GLU A 52 -12.36 13.73 -14.55
N PRO A 53 -13.07 13.05 -15.47
CA PRO A 53 -12.60 12.86 -16.84
C PRO A 53 -12.46 14.19 -17.59
N LEU A 54 -11.27 14.46 -18.15
CA LEU A 54 -10.98 15.72 -18.84
C LEU A 54 -11.45 15.77 -20.30
N ALA A 55 -11.84 14.62 -20.88
CA ALA A 55 -12.18 14.50 -22.29
C ALA A 55 -13.30 15.47 -22.74
N GLN A 56 -14.22 15.82 -21.84
CA GLN A 56 -15.35 16.70 -22.13
C GLN A 56 -14.99 18.19 -22.08
N LEU A 57 -13.89 18.55 -21.42
CA LEU A 57 -13.43 19.95 -21.29
C LEU A 57 -12.58 20.42 -22.47
N GLY A 58 -12.10 19.49 -23.28
CA GLY A 58 -11.28 19.77 -24.47
C GLY A 58 -12.08 20.07 -25.74
N ALA A 59 -13.31 20.57 -25.65
CA ALA A 59 -14.27 20.75 -26.75
C ALA A 59 -13.86 21.80 -27.83
N GLY A 60 -12.66 21.65 -28.39
CA GLY A 60 -12.06 22.49 -29.43
C GLY A 60 -10.57 22.20 -29.66
N ASP A 61 -9.85 21.74 -28.63
CA ASP A 61 -8.41 21.37 -28.72
C ASP A 61 -7.99 20.41 -27.59
N PRO A 62 -8.20 19.09 -27.74
CA PRO A 62 -7.78 18.09 -26.76
C PRO A 62 -6.27 18.06 -26.51
N SER A 63 -5.47 18.45 -27.50
CA SER A 63 -4.00 18.50 -27.39
C SER A 63 -3.57 19.58 -26.40
N SER A 64 -4.18 20.77 -26.47
CA SER A 64 -3.89 21.86 -25.52
C SER A 64 -4.26 21.50 -24.08
N THR A 65 -5.34 20.74 -23.89
CA THR A 65 -5.78 20.28 -22.56
C THR A 65 -4.75 19.32 -21.96
N LEU A 66 -4.33 18.31 -22.73
CA LEU A 66 -3.33 17.36 -22.28
C LEU A 66 -1.98 18.03 -22.00
N GLN A 67 -1.53 18.90 -22.91
CA GLN A 67 -0.28 19.65 -22.74
C GLN A 67 -0.31 20.57 -21.51
N PHE A 68 -1.45 21.20 -21.21
CA PHE A 68 -1.62 21.99 -19.99
C PHE A 68 -1.60 21.12 -18.73
N VAL A 69 -2.22 19.93 -18.76
CA VAL A 69 -2.17 19.01 -17.61
C VAL A 69 -0.74 18.55 -17.36
N GLU A 70 -0.04 18.04 -18.35
CA GLU A 70 1.32 17.51 -18.19
C GLU A 70 2.33 18.63 -17.87
N GLY A 71 2.31 19.70 -18.66
CA GLY A 71 3.29 20.77 -18.54
C GLY A 71 2.96 21.80 -17.46
N GLY A 72 1.69 22.14 -17.29
CA GLY A 72 1.20 23.15 -16.35
C GLY A 72 0.91 22.56 -14.97
N LEU A 73 0.08 21.53 -14.90
CA LEU A 73 -0.41 20.98 -13.63
C LEU A 73 0.53 19.92 -13.03
N VAL A 74 1.09 19.01 -13.80
CA VAL A 74 1.95 17.94 -13.26
C VAL A 74 3.40 18.42 -13.05
N TYR A 75 3.84 19.42 -13.82
CA TYR A 75 5.22 19.91 -13.77
C TYR A 75 5.36 21.31 -13.17
N ARG A 76 4.85 22.36 -13.83
CA ARG A 76 5.17 23.76 -13.47
C ARG A 76 4.53 24.23 -12.17
N LEU A 77 3.26 23.89 -11.91
CA LEU A 77 2.57 24.32 -10.69
C LEU A 77 3.17 23.67 -9.44
N PRO A 78 3.41 22.34 -9.39
CA PRO A 78 4.15 21.69 -8.30
C PRO A 78 5.53 22.32 -8.10
N TRP A 79 6.26 22.56 -9.20
CA TRP A 79 7.56 23.22 -9.11
C TRP A 79 7.46 24.63 -8.51
N ALA A 80 6.50 25.45 -8.92
CA ALA A 80 6.27 26.77 -8.34
C ALA A 80 5.95 26.71 -6.85
N MET A 81 5.08 25.78 -6.45
CA MET A 81 4.69 25.55 -5.05
C MET A 81 5.90 25.16 -4.20
N GLU A 82 6.72 24.22 -4.67
CA GLU A 82 7.94 23.78 -3.99
C GLU A 82 9.01 24.88 -3.96
N ALA A 83 9.18 25.65 -5.03
CA ALA A 83 10.11 26.77 -5.07
C ALA A 83 9.73 27.84 -4.03
N ILE A 84 8.44 28.17 -3.92
CA ILE A 84 7.93 29.09 -2.90
C ILE A 84 8.17 28.53 -1.49
N ARG A 85 7.84 27.25 -1.27
CA ARG A 85 7.99 26.58 0.04
C ARG A 85 9.46 26.56 0.49
N VAL A 86 10.35 26.07 -0.37
CA VAL A 86 11.79 25.95 -0.07
C VAL A 86 12.42 27.31 0.14
N ARG A 87 12.09 28.31 -0.70
CA ARG A 87 12.54 29.69 -0.52
C ARG A 87 12.06 30.25 0.81
N GLY A 88 10.78 30.05 1.14
CA GLY A 88 10.20 30.59 2.35
C GLY A 88 10.87 30.05 3.61
N ILE A 89 11.04 28.73 3.68
CA ILE A 89 11.74 28.06 4.78
C ILE A 89 13.20 28.53 4.88
N ALA A 90 13.92 28.58 3.75
CA ALA A 90 15.32 28.98 3.75
C ALA A 90 15.56 30.44 4.18
N ASN A 91 14.57 31.32 3.99
CA ASN A 91 14.64 32.72 4.43
C ASN A 91 14.05 32.95 5.82
N GLY A 92 13.56 31.91 6.49
CA GLY A 92 12.90 32.02 7.79
C GLY A 92 11.61 32.85 7.73
N ASP A 93 10.89 32.81 6.59
CA ASP A 93 9.60 33.47 6.49
C ASP A 93 8.66 32.89 7.56
N ALA A 94 7.91 33.76 8.23
CA ALA A 94 7.01 33.41 9.33
C ALA A 94 5.64 34.05 9.14
N ILE A 95 4.63 33.45 9.74
CA ILE A 95 3.24 33.91 9.67
C ILE A 95 2.69 34.02 11.08
N GLY A 96 2.55 35.26 11.53
CA GLY A 96 2.39 35.54 12.95
C GLY A 96 3.62 35.06 13.70
N ASP A 97 3.40 34.24 14.73
CA ASP A 97 4.46 33.73 15.61
C ASP A 97 5.03 32.37 15.18
N PHE A 98 4.54 31.80 14.07
CA PHE A 98 4.94 30.47 13.59
C PHE A 98 5.81 30.54 12.35
N ALA A 99 6.86 29.71 12.32
CA ALA A 99 7.70 29.56 11.15
C ALA A 99 6.97 28.72 10.08
N LEU A 100 7.35 28.88 8.81
CA LEU A 100 6.68 28.13 7.74
C LEU A 100 6.83 26.60 7.85
N ASP A 101 7.91 26.11 8.45
CA ASP A 101 8.16 24.68 8.67
C ASP A 101 7.33 24.08 9.81
N ASP A 102 6.65 24.91 10.60
CA ASP A 102 5.66 24.47 11.59
C ASP A 102 4.34 23.99 10.94
N PHE A 103 4.12 24.28 9.65
CA PHE A 103 2.90 23.96 8.94
C PHE A 103 3.05 22.73 8.03
N GLU A 104 1.97 21.95 7.89
CA GLU A 104 1.86 20.94 6.82
C GLU A 104 1.73 21.65 5.46
N LEU A 105 2.75 21.50 4.62
CA LEU A 105 2.84 22.21 3.35
C LEU A 105 2.86 21.30 2.10
N GLY A 106 2.87 19.98 2.26
CA GLY A 106 3.02 19.03 1.15
C GLY A 106 1.73 18.57 0.49
N LEU A 107 0.58 18.67 1.16
CA LEU A 107 -0.69 18.10 0.67
C LEU A 107 -1.15 18.70 -0.67
N ALA A 108 -1.04 20.01 -0.84
CA ALA A 108 -1.50 20.71 -2.04
C ALA A 108 -0.63 20.37 -3.25
N VAL A 109 0.68 20.17 -3.05
CA VAL A 109 1.58 19.72 -4.12
C VAL A 109 1.19 18.31 -4.55
N ALA A 110 1.02 17.40 -3.58
CA ALA A 110 0.57 16.03 -3.85
C ALA A 110 -0.79 16.02 -4.60
N ALA A 111 -1.74 16.87 -4.20
CA ALA A 111 -3.06 16.94 -4.83
C ALA A 111 -2.98 17.39 -6.30
N VAL A 112 -2.12 18.38 -6.59
CA VAL A 112 -1.90 18.89 -7.93
C VAL A 112 -1.16 17.86 -8.80
N GLU A 113 -0.10 17.24 -8.29
CA GLU A 113 0.68 16.23 -9.02
C GLU A 113 -0.17 15.00 -9.39
N THR A 114 -0.97 14.52 -8.43
CA THR A 114 -1.76 13.30 -8.58
C THR A 114 -3.15 13.54 -9.19
N GLY A 115 -3.59 14.80 -9.23
CA GLY A 115 -4.91 15.17 -9.75
C GLY A 115 -6.05 14.68 -8.87
N THR A 116 -5.93 14.88 -7.56
CA THR A 116 -7.01 14.56 -6.62
C THR A 116 -6.83 15.32 -5.31
N VAL A 117 -7.92 15.88 -4.78
CA VAL A 117 -7.96 16.42 -3.41
C VAL A 117 -8.15 15.33 -2.36
N ASN A 118 -8.42 14.08 -2.77
CA ASN A 118 -8.50 12.96 -1.83
C ASN A 118 -7.10 12.51 -1.45
N ARG A 119 -6.71 12.75 -0.19
CA ARG A 119 -5.38 12.44 0.36
C ARG A 119 -5.00 10.96 0.19
N SER A 120 -5.90 10.04 0.50
CA SER A 120 -5.63 8.60 0.39
C SER A 120 -5.44 8.18 -1.07
N ALA A 121 -6.21 8.77 -1.99
CA ALA A 121 -6.01 8.53 -3.43
C ALA A 121 -4.67 9.09 -3.91
N ALA A 122 -4.26 10.27 -3.44
CA ALA A 122 -2.95 10.85 -3.75
C ALA A 122 -1.80 9.95 -3.26
N ILE A 123 -1.89 9.44 -2.01
CA ILE A 123 -0.91 8.49 -1.46
C ILE A 123 -0.87 7.20 -2.28
N LEU A 124 -2.03 6.67 -2.69
CA LEU A 124 -2.11 5.46 -3.50
C LEU A 124 -1.41 5.63 -4.87
N ILE A 125 -1.58 6.79 -5.51
CA ILE A 125 -0.93 7.14 -6.78
C ILE A 125 0.58 7.31 -6.58
N GLN A 126 1.01 8.05 -5.55
CA GLN A 126 2.43 8.24 -5.22
C GLN A 126 3.12 6.93 -4.83
N ALA A 127 2.37 5.98 -4.28
CA ALA A 127 2.84 4.64 -3.96
C ALA A 127 3.02 3.73 -5.20
N GLY A 128 2.58 4.19 -6.38
CA GLY A 128 2.83 3.53 -7.66
C GLY A 128 1.58 3.03 -8.40
N PHE A 129 0.36 3.28 -7.91
CA PHE A 129 -0.84 2.92 -8.65
C PHE A 129 -1.15 3.99 -9.70
N THR A 130 -0.74 3.75 -10.94
CA THR A 130 -0.66 4.76 -12.01
C THR A 130 -2.00 5.19 -12.61
N SER A 131 -3.13 4.59 -12.22
CA SER A 131 -4.45 5.01 -12.69
C SER A 131 -5.15 5.92 -11.68
N ARG A 132 -5.15 7.23 -11.98
CA ARG A 132 -5.82 8.26 -11.17
C ARG A 132 -7.30 7.96 -10.89
N LEU A 133 -8.07 7.66 -11.94
CA LEU A 133 -9.52 7.38 -11.83
C LEU A 133 -9.77 6.12 -10.99
N ALA A 134 -8.98 5.08 -11.19
CA ALA A 134 -9.09 3.84 -10.44
C ALA A 134 -8.67 4.03 -8.97
N ALA A 135 -7.64 4.84 -8.70
CA ALA A 135 -7.17 5.13 -7.35
C ALA A 135 -8.26 5.84 -6.53
N ILE A 136 -8.84 6.90 -7.10
CA ILE A 136 -9.95 7.64 -6.47
C ILE A 136 -11.14 6.72 -6.25
N LYS A 137 -11.49 5.91 -7.26
CA LYS A 137 -12.60 4.96 -7.14
C LYS A 137 -12.36 3.93 -6.05
N ALA A 138 -11.17 3.33 -5.98
CA ALA A 138 -10.84 2.33 -4.98
C ALA A 138 -10.97 2.87 -3.55
N VAL A 139 -10.45 4.07 -3.32
CA VAL A 139 -10.55 4.77 -2.02
C VAL A 139 -12.00 5.12 -1.70
N THR A 140 -12.75 5.65 -2.67
CA THR A 140 -14.14 6.09 -2.46
C THR A 140 -15.08 4.92 -2.19
N ASP A 141 -14.99 3.86 -3.00
CA ASP A 141 -15.83 2.67 -2.88
C ASP A 141 -15.63 1.96 -1.53
N THR A 142 -14.40 1.97 -1.02
CA THR A 142 -14.04 1.28 0.25
C THR A 142 -14.09 2.20 1.47
N GLY A 143 -14.32 3.50 1.29
CA GLY A 143 -14.31 4.48 2.37
C GLY A 143 -12.93 4.62 3.04
N ALA A 144 -11.84 4.45 2.29
CA ALA A 144 -10.50 4.49 2.84
C ALA A 144 -10.10 5.91 3.28
N ASP A 145 -9.38 6.01 4.39
CA ASP A 145 -8.99 7.28 5.03
C ASP A 145 -7.51 7.31 5.46
N PHE A 146 -6.68 6.42 4.91
CA PHE A 146 -5.27 6.34 5.25
C PHE A 146 -4.51 7.62 4.89
N ALA A 147 -3.59 7.99 5.78
CA ALA A 147 -2.74 9.17 5.73
C ALA A 147 -1.24 8.83 5.62
N THR A 148 -0.89 7.55 5.79
CA THR A 148 0.49 7.05 5.79
C THR A 148 0.66 5.78 4.93
N LEU A 149 1.90 5.45 4.58
CA LEU A 149 2.23 4.21 3.86
C LEU A 149 1.91 2.94 4.68
N GLY A 150 2.05 2.99 6.00
CA GLY A 150 1.71 1.87 6.88
C GLY A 150 0.20 1.62 6.93
N GLU A 151 -0.60 2.68 6.99
CA GLU A 151 -2.07 2.58 6.90
C GLU A 151 -2.53 2.12 5.51
N LEU A 152 -1.88 2.57 4.43
CA LEU A 152 -2.11 2.05 3.08
C LEU A 152 -1.87 0.53 3.04
N GLN A 153 -0.76 0.05 3.58
CA GLN A 153 -0.45 -1.38 3.65
C GLN A 153 -1.50 -2.16 4.43
N ALA A 154 -1.94 -1.64 5.59
CA ALA A 154 -2.99 -2.24 6.39
C ALA A 154 -4.33 -2.30 5.63
N TRP A 155 -4.70 -1.22 4.94
CA TRP A 155 -5.90 -1.15 4.11
C TRP A 155 -5.85 -2.14 2.95
N LEU A 156 -4.72 -2.26 2.24
CA LEU A 156 -4.55 -3.24 1.16
C LEU A 156 -4.74 -4.70 1.62
N GLY A 157 -4.41 -5.00 2.87
CA GLY A 157 -4.59 -6.33 3.47
C GLY A 157 -5.99 -6.59 4.05
N SER A 158 -6.86 -5.58 4.08
CA SER A 158 -8.16 -5.63 4.78
C SER A 158 -9.21 -6.49 4.07
N ASP A 159 -10.19 -6.96 4.83
CA ASP A 159 -11.33 -7.74 4.30
C ASP A 159 -12.18 -6.94 3.31
N VAL A 160 -12.28 -5.61 3.49
CA VAL A 160 -13.03 -4.76 2.55
C VAL A 160 -12.36 -4.75 1.17
N VAL A 161 -11.03 -4.60 1.11
CA VAL A 161 -10.31 -4.67 -0.17
C VAL A 161 -10.42 -6.06 -0.79
N GLN A 162 -10.32 -7.12 0.02
CA GLN A 162 -10.50 -8.49 -0.47
C GLN A 162 -11.89 -8.73 -1.07
N ALA A 163 -12.94 -8.20 -0.45
CA ALA A 163 -14.31 -8.32 -0.95
C ALA A 163 -14.51 -7.60 -2.28
N PHE A 164 -14.01 -6.36 -2.40
CA PHE A 164 -14.05 -5.59 -3.64
C PHE A 164 -13.18 -6.20 -4.74
N ASP A 165 -12.05 -6.82 -4.41
CA ASP A 165 -11.20 -7.48 -5.40
C ASP A 165 -11.86 -8.71 -6.07
N GLN A 166 -12.91 -9.28 -5.45
CA GLN A 166 -13.71 -10.33 -6.10
C GLN A 166 -14.63 -9.81 -7.21
N LEU A 167 -14.91 -8.50 -7.25
CA LEU A 167 -15.71 -7.91 -8.32
C LEU A 167 -14.89 -7.88 -9.62
N ALA A 168 -15.53 -8.30 -10.72
CA ALA A 168 -14.89 -8.40 -12.02
C ALA A 168 -14.35 -7.06 -12.51
N ASP A 169 -15.11 -5.99 -12.30
CA ASP A 169 -14.86 -4.67 -12.88
C ASP A 169 -14.35 -3.65 -11.86
N TRP A 170 -13.77 -4.09 -10.73
CA TRP A 170 -13.26 -3.19 -9.69
C TRP A 170 -11.73 -3.17 -9.60
N PRO A 171 -11.04 -2.01 -9.54
CA PRO A 171 -11.62 -0.66 -9.44
C PRO A 171 -12.30 -0.20 -10.74
N THR A 172 -11.73 -0.51 -11.90
CA THR A 172 -12.43 -0.49 -13.18
C THR A 172 -12.06 -1.74 -13.98
N ALA A 173 -12.87 -2.10 -14.98
CA ALA A 173 -12.58 -3.24 -15.85
C ALA A 173 -11.20 -3.11 -16.53
N GLU A 174 -10.86 -1.90 -17.00
CA GLU A 174 -9.62 -1.59 -17.72
C GLU A 174 -8.38 -1.64 -16.80
N THR A 175 -8.56 -1.37 -15.51
CA THR A 175 -7.46 -1.21 -14.55
C THR A 175 -7.33 -2.36 -13.57
N LYS A 176 -8.19 -3.39 -13.68
CA LYS A 176 -8.16 -4.58 -12.81
C LYS A 176 -6.80 -5.27 -12.79
N ALA A 177 -6.17 -5.41 -13.95
CA ALA A 177 -4.86 -6.04 -14.06
C ALA A 177 -3.78 -5.22 -13.34
N LEU A 178 -3.72 -3.91 -13.61
CA LEU A 178 -2.81 -2.97 -12.95
C LEU A 178 -3.02 -2.94 -11.44
N TRP A 179 -4.27 -2.98 -10.99
CA TRP A 179 -4.61 -3.05 -9.57
C TRP A 179 -4.03 -4.30 -8.92
N ARG A 180 -4.22 -5.49 -9.53
CA ARG A 180 -3.69 -6.74 -8.98
C ARG A 180 -2.16 -6.76 -8.92
N GLU A 181 -1.50 -6.26 -9.95
CA GLU A 181 -0.03 -6.13 -9.96
C GLU A 181 0.46 -5.19 -8.85
N PHE A 182 -0.22 -4.05 -8.70
CA PHE A 182 0.05 -3.11 -7.63
C PHE A 182 -0.11 -3.76 -6.26
N VAL A 183 -1.26 -4.37 -5.94
CA VAL A 183 -1.48 -5.06 -4.65
C VAL A 183 -0.45 -6.16 -4.40
N ALA A 184 -0.11 -6.95 -5.43
CA ALA A 184 0.90 -8.00 -5.31
C ALA A 184 2.31 -7.45 -5.02
N SER A 185 2.62 -6.22 -5.42
CA SER A 185 3.90 -5.57 -5.10
C SER A 185 4.06 -5.22 -3.62
N PHE A 186 2.95 -5.05 -2.89
CA PHE A 186 2.93 -4.76 -1.44
C PHE A 186 3.05 -6.01 -0.56
N VAL A 187 3.00 -7.20 -1.15
CA VAL A 187 3.22 -8.45 -0.41
C VAL A 187 4.72 -8.58 -0.09
N PRO A 188 5.15 -8.57 1.19
CA PRO A 188 6.57 -8.58 1.55
C PRO A 188 7.34 -9.76 0.95
N VAL A 189 8.57 -9.49 0.50
CA VAL A 189 9.48 -10.47 -0.11
C VAL A 189 9.86 -11.61 0.85
N GLU A 190 9.72 -11.43 2.16
CA GLU A 190 9.94 -12.49 3.17
C GLU A 190 9.02 -13.70 2.98
N LYS A 191 7.92 -13.58 2.21
CA LYS A 191 7.09 -14.71 1.78
C LYS A 191 7.56 -15.43 0.51
N ARG A 192 8.68 -15.03 -0.11
CA ARG A 192 9.15 -15.57 -1.41
C ARG A 192 10.36 -16.50 -1.32
N THR A 193 11.20 -16.41 -0.29
CA THR A 193 12.40 -17.27 -0.17
C THR A 193 12.13 -18.42 0.79
N TRP A 194 11.93 -19.62 0.25
CA TRP A 194 11.91 -20.83 1.05
C TRP A 194 13.32 -21.09 1.57
N SER A 195 13.48 -21.24 2.89
CA SER A 195 14.74 -21.70 3.47
C SER A 195 14.55 -23.04 4.16
N GLU A 196 15.58 -23.87 4.10
CA GLU A 196 15.66 -25.10 4.88
C GLU A 196 16.08 -24.72 6.31
N ARG A 197 15.26 -25.11 7.28
CA ARG A 197 15.59 -25.02 8.71
C ARG A 197 15.50 -26.41 9.33
N ARG A 198 16.47 -26.73 10.19
CA ARG A 198 16.54 -28.01 10.89
C ARG A 198 16.32 -27.78 12.37
N TYR A 199 15.40 -28.54 12.93
CA TYR A 199 15.03 -28.46 14.33
C TYR A 199 15.03 -29.85 14.95
N TRP A 200 14.99 -29.87 16.26
CA TRP A 200 14.63 -31.04 17.04
C TRP A 200 13.55 -30.64 18.05
N ALA A 201 12.73 -31.60 18.45
CA ALA A 201 11.70 -31.37 19.46
C ALA A 201 11.52 -32.59 20.35
N TRP A 202 11.18 -32.34 21.62
CA TRP A 202 10.84 -33.40 22.56
C TRP A 202 9.49 -34.02 22.21
N VAL A 203 9.40 -35.33 22.37
CA VAL A 203 8.18 -36.12 22.21
C VAL A 203 7.97 -36.95 23.46
N LYS A 204 6.74 -36.89 23.98
CA LYS A 204 6.26 -37.83 24.98
C LYS A 204 5.66 -39.03 24.24
N TRP A 205 6.45 -40.10 24.12
CA TRP A 205 5.97 -41.36 23.54
C TRP A 205 4.89 -41.99 24.43
N ARG A 206 3.94 -42.70 23.82
CA ARG A 206 2.95 -43.48 24.56
C ARG A 206 3.63 -44.70 25.21
N ASP A 207 3.06 -45.17 26.32
CA ASP A 207 3.58 -46.34 27.03
C ASP A 207 3.65 -47.55 26.10
N GLY A 208 4.79 -48.27 26.16
CA GLY A 208 5.04 -49.43 25.31
C GLY A 208 5.52 -49.13 23.89
N ILE A 209 5.58 -47.86 23.47
CA ILE A 209 6.15 -47.48 22.18
C ILE A 209 7.67 -47.31 22.30
N VAL A 210 8.41 -48.10 21.53
CA VAL A 210 9.86 -47.96 21.35
C VAL A 210 10.11 -47.54 19.90
N PRO A 211 10.26 -46.24 19.61
CA PRO A 211 10.39 -45.76 18.24
C PRO A 211 11.77 -46.12 17.67
N VAL A 212 11.81 -46.55 16.40
CA VAL A 212 13.06 -46.88 15.72
C VAL A 212 13.66 -45.62 15.10
N ALA A 213 14.89 -45.29 15.46
CA ALA A 213 15.61 -44.12 14.94
C ALA A 213 15.60 -44.08 13.39
N GLY A 214 15.38 -42.89 12.82
CA GLY A 214 15.27 -42.68 11.38
C GLY A 214 13.89 -43.01 10.77
N SER A 215 12.95 -43.57 11.54
CA SER A 215 11.59 -43.82 11.04
C SER A 215 10.87 -42.52 10.73
N ALA A 216 10.21 -42.45 9.57
CA ALA A 216 9.44 -41.27 9.17
C ALA A 216 8.17 -41.10 10.03
N LEU A 217 7.90 -39.85 10.41
CA LEU A 217 6.77 -39.47 11.25
C LEU A 217 5.94 -38.38 10.58
N ARG A 218 4.68 -38.28 10.99
CA ARG A 218 3.75 -37.20 10.65
C ARG A 218 3.40 -36.43 11.91
N LEU A 219 3.51 -35.10 11.85
CA LEU A 219 3.00 -34.21 12.88
C LEU A 219 1.56 -33.83 12.52
N LYS A 220 0.65 -33.91 13.49
CA LYS A 220 -0.75 -33.51 13.33
C LYS A 220 -1.19 -32.65 14.50
N VAL A 221 -2.01 -31.64 14.23
CA VAL A 221 -2.73 -30.90 15.27
C VAL A 221 -4.21 -31.28 15.15
N LEU A 222 -4.75 -31.92 16.19
CA LEU A 222 -6.14 -32.38 16.27
C LEU A 222 -6.70 -31.99 17.64
N ASP A 223 -7.80 -31.24 17.66
CA ASP A 223 -8.46 -30.77 18.90
C ASP A 223 -7.50 -30.12 19.91
N GLY A 224 -6.51 -29.36 19.41
CA GLY A 224 -5.47 -28.72 20.22
C GLY A 224 -4.32 -29.64 20.66
N GLN A 225 -4.40 -30.94 20.41
CA GLN A 225 -3.33 -31.91 20.69
C GLN A 225 -2.33 -31.97 19.54
N ARG A 226 -1.03 -32.04 19.87
CA ARG A 226 0.08 -32.09 18.92
C ARG A 226 0.58 -33.51 18.78
N LEU A 227 -0.06 -34.29 17.92
CA LEU A 227 0.17 -35.71 17.80
C LEU A 227 1.35 -36.03 16.88
N VAL A 228 2.16 -36.99 17.31
CA VAL A 228 3.20 -37.62 16.49
C VAL A 228 2.67 -38.98 16.04
N ALA A 229 2.54 -39.18 14.74
CA ALA A 229 2.01 -40.40 14.15
C ALA A 229 3.01 -41.08 13.22
N ALA A 230 2.93 -42.40 13.11
CA ALA A 230 3.68 -43.16 12.10
C ALA A 230 3.09 -42.94 10.69
N ALA A 231 3.76 -43.51 9.68
CA ALA A 231 3.33 -43.42 8.28
C ALA A 231 1.93 -43.98 8.02
N ASP A 232 1.53 -45.02 8.77
CA ASP A 232 0.21 -45.65 8.73
C ASP A 232 -0.89 -44.83 9.46
N GLY A 233 -0.51 -43.74 10.14
CA GLY A 233 -1.41 -42.88 10.89
C GLY A 233 -1.62 -43.28 12.35
N SER A 234 -0.99 -44.36 12.82
CA SER A 234 -1.02 -44.74 14.24
C SER A 234 -0.34 -43.69 15.11
N VAL A 235 -1.00 -43.28 16.21
CA VAL A 235 -0.48 -42.25 17.10
C VAL A 235 0.57 -42.86 18.03
N MET A 236 1.79 -42.37 17.94
CA MET A 236 2.96 -42.85 18.69
C MET A 236 3.23 -42.03 19.95
N GLY A 237 2.86 -40.75 19.95
CA GLY A 237 3.17 -39.84 21.05
C GLY A 237 2.64 -38.43 20.84
N GLU A 238 3.06 -37.53 21.72
CA GLU A 238 2.71 -36.11 21.70
C GLU A 238 3.95 -35.22 21.63
N LEU A 239 3.99 -34.33 20.65
CA LEU A 239 5.02 -33.32 20.46
C LEU A 239 4.90 -32.24 21.54
N GLN A 240 5.99 -31.97 22.23
CA GLN A 240 6.03 -31.00 23.33
C GLN A 240 6.30 -29.57 22.85
N ALA A 241 6.72 -29.39 21.60
CA ALA A 241 6.92 -28.07 20.98
C ALA A 241 5.63 -27.55 20.33
N VAL A 242 5.40 -26.24 20.40
CA VAL A 242 4.24 -25.58 19.79
C VAL A 242 4.57 -25.19 18.35
N LEU A 243 3.88 -25.79 17.39
CA LEU A 243 3.97 -25.42 15.98
C LEU A 243 3.27 -24.08 15.75
N ASN A 244 3.87 -23.21 14.93
CA ASN A 244 3.19 -22.03 14.42
C ASN A 244 1.95 -22.47 13.61
N PRO A 245 0.71 -22.18 14.02
CA PRO A 245 -0.48 -22.66 13.31
C PRO A 245 -0.63 -22.03 11.91
N ALA A 246 0.05 -20.91 11.65
CA ALA A 246 0.03 -20.21 10.39
C ALA A 246 1.19 -20.60 9.44
N HIS A 247 2.02 -21.60 9.78
CA HIS A 247 3.14 -22.01 8.92
C HIS A 247 2.66 -22.45 7.53
N ARG A 248 3.40 -22.07 6.48
CA ARG A 248 3.04 -22.32 5.07
C ARG A 248 4.10 -23.15 4.30
N GLY A 249 4.79 -24.06 5.00
CA GLY A 249 5.91 -24.84 4.46
C GLY A 249 5.71 -26.36 4.43
N LEU A 250 6.71 -27.06 3.87
CA LEU A 250 6.80 -28.52 3.85
C LEU A 250 7.63 -29.02 5.04
N LEU A 251 7.17 -30.11 5.66
CA LEU A 251 7.76 -30.62 6.88
C LEU A 251 8.08 -32.11 6.76
N ARG A 252 9.33 -32.47 7.02
CA ARG A 252 9.80 -33.85 7.13
C ARG A 252 10.21 -34.11 8.57
N THR A 253 9.57 -35.08 9.22
CA THR A 253 9.90 -35.48 10.59
C THR A 253 10.38 -36.92 10.62
N GLN A 254 11.37 -37.21 11.46
CA GLN A 254 11.84 -38.56 11.72
C GLN A 254 12.18 -38.75 13.20
N VAL A 255 12.16 -39.99 13.67
CA VAL A 255 12.63 -40.35 15.02
C VAL A 255 14.12 -40.01 15.12
N SER A 256 14.52 -39.24 16.13
CA SER A 256 15.91 -38.89 16.37
C SER A 256 16.71 -40.09 16.90
N ALA A 257 18.03 -40.07 16.74
CA ALA A 257 18.91 -41.02 17.43
C ALA A 257 18.95 -40.77 18.95
N GLU A 258 18.60 -39.56 19.39
CA GLU A 258 18.49 -39.19 20.79
C GLU A 258 17.14 -39.60 21.39
N ALA A 259 17.17 -40.09 22.63
CA ALA A 259 15.96 -40.53 23.34
C ALA A 259 14.93 -39.40 23.45
N ASN A 260 13.66 -39.74 23.25
CA ASN A 260 12.52 -38.82 23.36
C ASN A 260 12.56 -37.61 22.43
N LYS A 261 13.30 -37.66 21.32
CA LYS A 261 13.38 -36.57 20.34
C LYS A 261 12.93 -36.99 18.95
N VAL A 262 12.51 -36.00 18.17
CA VAL A 262 12.34 -36.08 16.72
C VAL A 262 13.16 -35.01 16.04
N ASP A 263 13.73 -35.36 14.88
CA ASP A 263 14.40 -34.42 14.01
C ASP A 263 13.39 -33.92 12.96
N ILE A 264 13.38 -32.61 12.73
CA ILE A 264 12.45 -31.95 11.83
C ILE A 264 13.23 -31.14 10.81
N THR A 265 13.02 -31.42 9.53
CA THR A 265 13.45 -30.56 8.42
C THR A 265 12.23 -29.82 7.91
N TYR A 266 12.29 -28.50 7.95
CA TYR A 266 11.22 -27.62 7.50
C TYR A 266 11.71 -26.75 6.34
N PHE A 267 10.95 -26.74 5.26
CA PHE A 267 11.17 -25.86 4.11
C PHE A 267 10.00 -24.89 4.04
N GLY A 268 10.23 -23.61 4.31
CA GLY A 268 9.17 -22.63 4.24
C GLY A 268 9.64 -21.19 4.46
N PRO A 269 8.76 -20.21 4.21
CA PRO A 269 9.08 -18.79 4.33
C PRO A 269 9.36 -18.40 5.80
N ASP A 270 8.44 -18.75 6.69
CA ASP A 270 8.46 -18.36 8.11
C ASP A 270 9.12 -19.42 9.01
N ASP A 271 9.37 -19.11 10.28
CA ASP A 271 9.81 -20.12 11.25
C ASP A 271 8.71 -21.18 11.52
N LEU A 272 9.13 -22.41 11.81
CA LEU A 272 8.24 -23.49 12.20
C LEU A 272 7.63 -23.27 13.58
N TRP A 273 8.38 -22.64 14.48
CA TRP A 273 7.96 -22.39 15.86
C TRP A 273 7.25 -21.04 15.97
N LEU A 274 6.35 -20.94 16.94
CA LEU A 274 5.84 -19.64 17.37
C LEU A 274 6.99 -18.93 18.11
N ALA A 275 7.31 -17.69 17.72
CA ALA A 275 8.30 -16.86 18.42
C ALA A 275 7.84 -16.53 19.85
#